data_AF-A0A0F9B8K1-F1
#
_entry.id   AF-A0A0F9B8K1-F1
#
_cell.length_a   1.000
_cell.length_b   1.000
_cell.length_c   1.000
_cell.angle_alpha   90.00
_cell.angle_beta   90.00
_cell.angle_gamma   90.00
#
_symmetry.space_group_name_H-M   'P 1'
#
loop_
_entity.id
_entity.type
_entity.pdbx_description
1 polymer ?
#
loop_
_entity_poly.entity_id
_entity_poly.type
_entity_poly.pdbx_seq_one_letter_code
_entity_poly.pdbx_strand_id
1 'polypeptide(L)'
;MIKRGTIRSIKFALMVSRIAKPIGVNSELEDGNHILMWDFDDVPLEKVEFSLGVVSTRFMLSDIYILRTKEPDNYIAYCFSSFDWRQAVNIVIQTVYVDWQFVRFGVFRNKFTLRVTAKSGDHPYLVKRLEGKVLATAKPEDLKSWCRYETISWK
;
A
#
# COMPACT_ATOMS: atom_id res chain seq x y z
N MET A 1 -8.55 -25.32 2.40
CA MET A 1 -9.85 -25.97 2.10
C MET A 1 -10.94 -24.91 2.18
N ILE A 2 -11.80 -24.79 1.16
CA ILE A 2 -12.99 -23.93 1.21
C ILE A 2 -14.21 -24.84 1.09
N LYS A 3 -15.11 -24.82 2.08
CA LYS A 3 -16.44 -25.43 1.99
C LYS A 3 -17.48 -24.34 1.85
N ARG A 4 -18.32 -24.44 0.83
CA ARG A 4 -19.43 -23.52 0.60
C ARG A 4 -20.73 -24.24 0.92
N GLY A 5 -21.66 -23.54 1.54
CA GLY A 5 -22.96 -24.07 1.89
C GLY A 5 -24.04 -23.01 1.72
N THR A 6 -25.28 -23.47 1.55
CA THR A 6 -26.45 -22.60 1.54
C THR A 6 -27.45 -23.17 2.53
N ILE A 7 -27.91 -22.36 3.47
CA ILE A 7 -29.04 -22.68 4.35
C ILE A 7 -30.12 -21.64 4.07
N ARG A 8 -31.24 -22.08 3.48
CA ARG A 8 -32.31 -21.21 2.98
C ARG A 8 -31.77 -20.14 2.03
N SER A 9 -31.95 -18.86 2.35
CA SER A 9 -31.46 -17.72 1.57
C SER A 9 -30.05 -17.25 1.97
N ILE A 10 -29.40 -17.91 2.94
CA ILE A 10 -28.08 -17.53 3.44
C ILE A 10 -27.02 -18.41 2.78
N LYS A 11 -26.15 -17.78 1.97
CA LYS A 11 -24.91 -18.41 1.49
C LYS A 11 -23.80 -18.14 2.49
N PHE A 12 -23.07 -19.19 2.86
CA PHE A 12 -21.89 -19.08 3.70
C PHE A 12 -20.71 -19.85 3.10
N ALA A 13 -19.51 -19.41 3.45
CA ALA A 13 -18.28 -20.08 3.10
C ALA A 13 -17.41 -20.24 4.35
N LEU A 14 -16.92 -21.46 4.57
CA LEU A 14 -15.95 -21.77 5.61
C LEU A 14 -14.60 -22.03 4.95
N MET A 15 -13.58 -21.26 5.34
CA MET A 15 -12.23 -21.37 4.79
C MET A 15 -11.24 -21.75 5.89
N VAL A 16 -10.50 -22.83 5.67
CA VAL A 16 -9.33 -23.21 6.47
C VAL A 16 -8.09 -23.01 5.61
N SER A 17 -7.18 -22.13 6.06
CA SER A 17 -5.92 -21.86 5.37
C SER A 17 -4.78 -21.61 6.35
N ARG A 18 -3.54 -21.71 5.87
CA ARG A 18 -2.35 -21.29 6.61
C ARG A 18 -2.32 -19.77 6.72
N ILE A 19 -1.85 -19.25 7.85
CA ILE A 19 -1.75 -17.82 8.10
C ILE A 19 -0.27 -17.42 8.01
N ALA A 20 0.01 -16.33 7.28
CA ALA A 20 1.26 -15.59 7.40
C ALA A 20 1.05 -14.38 8.31
N LYS A 21 2.08 -13.99 9.07
CA LYS A 21 2.06 -12.86 10.02
C LYS A 21 3.03 -11.75 9.60
N PRO A 22 2.80 -11.10 8.44
CA PRO A 22 3.64 -10.01 8.01
C PRO A 22 3.61 -8.83 8.97
N ILE A 23 4.69 -8.08 8.97
CA ILE A 23 4.78 -6.75 9.57
C ILE A 23 4.55 -5.73 8.46
N GLY A 24 3.64 -4.79 8.71
CA GLY A 24 3.44 -3.60 7.92
C GLY A 24 3.71 -2.33 8.71
N VAL A 25 3.88 -1.25 7.98
CA VAL A 25 4.04 0.10 8.51
C VAL A 25 2.85 0.93 8.08
N ASN A 26 2.30 1.73 8.99
CA ASN A 26 1.18 2.63 8.68
C ASN A 26 1.68 3.99 8.22
N SER A 27 0.88 4.69 7.43
CA SER A 27 1.16 6.04 6.93
C SER A 27 1.19 7.15 7.97
N GLU A 28 0.59 6.90 9.14
CA GLU A 28 0.31 7.90 10.18
C GLU A 28 1.60 8.35 10.90
N LEU A 29 1.74 9.66 11.05
CA LEU A 29 2.81 10.36 11.76
C LEU A 29 2.33 10.81 13.14
N GLU A 30 3.25 11.26 14.00
CA GLU A 30 2.94 11.68 15.38
C GLU A 30 1.99 12.87 15.48
N ASP A 31 2.04 13.77 14.49
CA ASP A 31 1.20 14.96 14.40
C ASP A 31 -0.20 14.66 13.83
N GLY A 32 -0.50 13.39 13.50
CA GLY A 32 -1.74 12.95 12.88
C GLY A 32 -1.80 13.17 11.36
N ASN A 33 -0.73 13.69 10.76
CA ASN A 33 -0.60 13.70 9.30
C ASN A 33 -0.18 12.33 8.78
N HIS A 34 -0.15 12.20 7.46
CA HIS A 34 0.11 10.96 6.77
C HIS A 34 1.13 11.17 5.65
N ILE A 35 2.08 10.23 5.55
CA ILE A 35 2.83 10.07 4.30
C ILE A 35 1.95 9.39 3.25
N LEU A 36 2.35 9.52 1.99
CA LEU A 36 1.65 8.84 0.90
C LEU A 36 2.21 7.43 0.69
N MET A 37 1.28 6.49 0.54
CA MET A 37 1.56 5.08 0.29
C MET A 37 0.65 4.60 -0.84
N TRP A 38 1.18 3.78 -1.73
CA TRP A 38 0.42 3.14 -2.81
C TRP A 38 0.72 1.65 -2.89
N ASP A 39 -0.28 0.88 -3.30
CA ASP A 39 -0.18 -0.53 -3.63
C ASP A 39 -0.72 -0.75 -5.05
N PHE A 40 -0.01 -1.55 -5.83
CA PHE A 40 -0.33 -1.85 -7.23
C PHE A 40 -0.22 -3.36 -7.45
N ASP A 41 -1.35 -3.98 -7.81
CA ASP A 41 -1.46 -5.40 -8.10
C ASP A 41 -1.64 -5.65 -9.60
N ASP A 42 -0.75 -6.46 -10.19
CA ASP A 42 -0.77 -6.86 -11.60
C ASP A 42 -0.66 -5.66 -12.58
N VAL A 43 0.20 -4.69 -12.25
CA VAL A 43 0.42 -3.47 -13.04
C VAL A 43 1.90 -3.38 -13.46
N PRO A 44 2.22 -3.34 -14.76
CA PRO A 44 3.59 -3.18 -15.24
C PRO A 44 4.27 -1.92 -14.69
N LEU A 45 5.57 -2.02 -14.38
CA LEU A 45 6.35 -0.94 -13.76
C LEU A 45 6.21 0.40 -14.50
N GLU A 46 6.27 0.39 -15.83
CA GLU A 46 6.13 1.60 -16.65
C GLU A 46 4.81 2.36 -16.40
N LYS A 47 3.70 1.62 -16.22
CA LYS A 47 2.40 2.21 -15.92
C LYS A 47 2.34 2.76 -14.49
N VAL A 48 2.99 2.08 -13.55
CA VAL A 48 3.15 2.58 -12.17
C VAL A 48 3.96 3.88 -12.18
N GLU A 49 5.08 3.93 -12.90
CA GLU A 49 5.92 5.12 -13.04
C GLU A 49 5.15 6.30 -13.64
N PHE A 50 4.43 6.06 -14.75
CA PHE A 50 3.62 7.09 -15.39
C PHE A 50 2.54 7.63 -14.45
N SER A 51 1.79 6.74 -13.79
CA SER A 51 0.72 7.13 -12.86
C SER A 51 1.24 7.95 -11.69
N LEU A 52 2.31 7.49 -11.05
CA LEU A 52 2.96 8.19 -9.94
C LEU A 52 3.59 9.51 -10.38
N GLY A 53 4.14 9.58 -11.59
CA GLY A 53 4.69 10.82 -12.17
C GLY A 53 3.63 11.91 -12.39
N VAL A 54 2.43 11.53 -12.82
CA VAL A 54 1.30 12.46 -12.99
C VAL A 54 0.90 13.07 -11.64
N VAL A 55 0.69 12.24 -10.60
CA VAL A 55 0.32 12.78 -9.27
C VAL A 55 1.48 13.51 -8.60
N SER A 56 2.71 13.06 -8.79
CA SER A 56 3.92 13.75 -8.30
C SER A 56 4.00 15.18 -8.80
N THR A 57 3.80 15.38 -10.10
CA THR A 57 3.83 16.71 -10.72
C THR A 57 2.62 17.54 -10.28
N ARG A 58 1.43 16.95 -10.24
CA ARG A 58 0.19 17.67 -9.92
C ARG A 58 0.16 18.18 -8.48
N PHE A 59 0.70 17.42 -7.54
CA PHE A 59 0.64 17.73 -6.10
C PHE A 59 1.99 18.18 -5.53
N MET A 60 3.00 18.41 -6.38
CA MET A 60 4.34 18.85 -5.98
C MET A 60 4.94 17.94 -4.89
N LEU A 61 4.96 16.64 -5.16
CA LEU A 61 5.42 15.64 -4.19
C LEU A 61 6.94 15.55 -4.10
N SER A 62 7.46 15.03 -2.99
CA SER A 62 8.87 14.65 -2.86
C SER A 62 9.20 13.39 -3.67
N ASP A 63 10.44 12.93 -3.60
CA ASP A 63 10.85 11.65 -4.20
C ASP A 63 9.86 10.53 -3.86
N ILE A 64 9.56 9.72 -4.88
CA ILE A 64 8.72 8.53 -4.75
C ILE A 64 9.59 7.30 -4.94
N TYR A 65 9.59 6.41 -3.95
CA TYR A 65 10.36 5.18 -3.94
C TYR A 65 9.44 4.02 -4.28
N ILE A 66 9.69 3.36 -5.42
CA ILE A 66 8.91 2.22 -5.91
C ILE A 66 9.66 0.94 -5.59
N LEU A 67 9.01 0.06 -4.83
CA LEU A 67 9.55 -1.24 -4.44
C LEU A 67 8.71 -2.33 -5.09
N ARG A 68 9.37 -3.36 -5.64
CA ARG A 68 8.67 -4.56 -6.10
C ARG A 68 8.46 -5.51 -4.93
N THR A 69 7.23 -5.97 -4.74
CA THR A 69 6.86 -6.89 -3.64
C THR A 69 6.68 -8.33 -4.08
N LYS A 70 6.44 -8.56 -5.38
CA LYS A 70 6.31 -9.89 -5.99
C LYS A 70 6.47 -9.79 -7.51
N GLU A 71 7.21 -10.72 -8.10
CA GLU A 71 7.31 -10.86 -9.55
C GLU A 71 5.99 -11.36 -10.18
N PRO A 72 5.68 -10.97 -11.43
CA PRO A 72 6.40 -9.94 -12.22
C PRO A 72 5.98 -8.51 -11.86
N ASP A 73 4.69 -8.30 -11.57
CA ASP A 73 4.08 -6.97 -11.60
C ASP A 73 3.28 -6.64 -10.32
N ASN A 74 3.96 -6.60 -9.17
CA ASN A 74 3.35 -6.12 -7.93
C ASN A 74 4.30 -5.13 -7.25
N TYR A 75 3.81 -3.92 -7.00
CA TYR A 75 4.63 -2.80 -6.56
C TYR A 75 3.96 -2.07 -5.41
N ILE A 76 4.77 -1.60 -4.48
CA ILE A 76 4.36 -0.61 -3.48
C ILE A 76 5.19 0.64 -3.68
N ALA A 77 4.65 1.79 -3.28
CA ALA A 77 5.39 3.04 -3.33
C ALA A 77 5.24 3.84 -2.05
N TYR A 78 6.32 4.55 -1.69
CA TYR A 78 6.38 5.49 -0.57
C TYR A 78 6.76 6.87 -1.07
N CYS A 79 6.09 7.90 -0.57
CA CYS A 79 6.48 9.30 -0.74
C CYS A 79 6.37 10.00 0.61
N PHE A 80 7.46 10.64 1.02
CA PHE A 80 7.61 11.24 2.36
C PHE A 80 7.20 12.73 2.40
N SER A 81 6.28 13.12 1.51
CA SER A 81 5.47 14.32 1.70
C SER A 81 4.34 14.02 2.67
N SER A 82 4.18 14.89 3.67
CA SER A 82 3.20 14.78 4.74
C SER A 82 1.95 15.61 4.41
N PHE A 83 0.79 15.00 4.58
CA PHE A 83 -0.51 15.62 4.31
C PHE A 83 -1.51 15.27 5.39
N ASP A 84 -2.53 16.12 5.56
CA ASP A 84 -3.70 15.70 6.34
C ASP A 84 -4.37 14.47 5.70
N TRP A 85 -5.14 13.72 6.50
CA TRP A 85 -5.75 12.47 6.03
C TRP A 85 -6.62 12.63 4.78
N ARG A 86 -7.38 13.73 4.68
CA ARG A 86 -8.29 13.95 3.53
C ARG A 86 -7.49 14.19 2.26
N GLN A 87 -6.42 14.98 2.35
CA GLN A 87 -5.50 15.24 1.25
C GLN A 87 -4.77 13.96 0.84
N ALA A 88 -4.26 13.19 1.79
CA ALA A 88 -3.58 11.92 1.51
C ALA A 88 -4.50 10.95 0.75
N VAL A 89 -5.74 10.75 1.22
CA VAL A 89 -6.73 9.92 0.51
C VAL A 89 -7.00 10.48 -0.88
N ASN A 90 -7.24 11.80 -1.02
CA ASN A 90 -7.53 12.44 -2.29
C ASN A 90 -6.42 12.24 -3.34
N ILE A 91 -5.15 12.27 -2.93
CA ILE A 91 -4.02 12.03 -3.83
C ILE A 91 -3.97 10.56 -4.25
N VAL A 92 -4.09 9.63 -3.29
CA VAL A 92 -4.02 8.19 -3.55
C VAL A 92 -5.15 7.74 -4.50
N ILE A 93 -6.40 8.15 -4.28
CA ILE A 93 -7.53 7.76 -5.14
C ILE A 93 -7.45 8.33 -6.57
N GLN A 94 -6.70 9.41 -6.77
CA GLN A 94 -6.49 10.01 -8.09
C GLN A 94 -5.31 9.37 -8.84
N THR A 95 -4.56 8.49 -8.18
CA THR A 95 -3.47 7.73 -8.82
C THR A 95 -4.07 6.57 -9.60
N VAL A 96 -3.90 6.59 -10.91
CA VAL A 96 -4.39 5.54 -11.82
C VAL A 96 -3.72 4.20 -11.46
N TYR A 97 -4.47 3.09 -11.57
CA TYR A 97 -4.01 1.73 -11.28
C TYR A 97 -3.74 1.38 -9.81
N VAL A 98 -3.95 2.29 -8.86
CA VAL A 98 -3.87 1.93 -7.44
C VAL A 98 -4.87 0.82 -7.11
N ASP A 99 -4.48 -0.14 -6.26
CA ASP A 99 -5.40 -1.18 -5.81
C ASP A 99 -6.55 -0.58 -4.99
N TRP A 100 -7.77 -0.77 -5.46
CA TRP A 100 -8.98 -0.30 -4.79
C TRP A 100 -9.26 -1.03 -3.49
N GLN A 101 -8.77 -2.26 -3.28
CA GLN A 101 -8.89 -2.91 -1.97
C GLN A 101 -7.97 -2.24 -0.95
N PHE A 102 -6.72 -1.96 -1.31
CA PHE A 102 -5.81 -1.14 -0.52
C PHE A 102 -6.45 0.21 -0.14
N VAL A 103 -7.00 0.94 -1.11
CA VAL A 103 -7.71 2.21 -0.86
C VAL A 103 -8.88 2.01 0.11
N ARG A 104 -9.75 1.03 -0.15
CA ARG A 104 -10.95 0.76 0.66
C ARG A 104 -10.58 0.46 2.12
N PHE A 105 -9.62 -0.43 2.35
CA PHE A 105 -9.19 -0.77 3.70
C PHE A 105 -8.45 0.39 4.37
N GLY A 106 -7.69 1.18 3.61
CA GLY A 106 -7.02 2.36 4.12
C GLY A 106 -8.01 3.41 4.63
N VAL A 107 -9.00 3.75 3.80
CA VAL A 107 -10.11 4.65 4.14
C VAL A 107 -10.88 4.15 5.37
N PHE A 108 -11.25 2.87 5.39
CA PHE A 108 -11.98 2.28 6.52
C PHE A 108 -11.20 2.35 7.85
N ARG A 109 -9.87 2.28 7.80
CA ARG A 109 -9.00 2.27 8.99
C ARG A 109 -8.43 3.65 9.35
N ASN A 110 -8.76 4.69 8.57
CA ASN A 110 -8.16 6.02 8.64
C ASN A 110 -6.62 6.03 8.56
N LYS A 111 -6.04 5.08 7.82
CA LYS A 111 -4.60 5.04 7.52
C LYS A 111 -4.29 4.02 6.45
N PHE A 112 -3.28 4.29 5.64
CA PHE A 112 -2.72 3.29 4.74
C PHE A 112 -1.70 2.42 5.46
N THR A 113 -1.56 1.17 5.02
CA THR A 113 -0.63 0.21 5.59
C THR A 113 0.06 -0.55 4.47
N LEU A 114 1.38 -0.46 4.39
CA LEU A 114 2.18 -1.24 3.45
C LEU A 114 3.00 -2.30 4.17
N ARG A 115 3.20 -3.43 3.50
CA ARG A 115 3.98 -4.54 4.03
C ARG A 115 5.48 -4.23 3.92
N VAL A 116 6.23 -4.56 4.97
CA VAL A 116 7.70 -4.43 4.99
C VAL A 116 8.39 -5.79 5.00
N THR A 117 7.79 -6.80 5.63
CA THR A 117 8.36 -8.16 5.66
C THR A 117 7.95 -8.99 4.44
N ALA A 118 8.69 -10.07 4.19
CA ALA A 118 8.34 -11.00 3.15
C ALA A 118 6.95 -11.63 3.30
N LYS A 119 6.28 -11.86 2.17
CA LYS A 119 5.15 -12.78 2.07
C LYS A 119 5.62 -13.98 1.25
N SER A 120 5.77 -15.12 1.91
CA SER A 120 6.25 -16.38 1.30
C SER A 120 7.71 -16.38 0.80
N GLY A 121 8.56 -15.45 1.23
CA GLY A 121 10.00 -15.42 0.92
C GLY A 121 10.48 -14.14 0.24
N ASP A 122 9.57 -13.44 -0.46
CA ASP A 122 9.91 -12.23 -1.22
C ASP A 122 9.76 -10.96 -0.37
N HIS A 123 10.89 -10.31 -0.10
CA HIS A 123 10.93 -9.00 0.54
C HIS A 123 10.74 -7.88 -0.49
N PRO A 124 10.03 -6.80 -0.13
CA PRO A 124 10.03 -5.60 -0.96
C PRO A 124 11.45 -5.12 -1.21
N TYR A 125 11.81 -4.86 -2.46
CA TYR A 125 13.11 -4.31 -2.83
C TYR A 125 12.94 -3.13 -3.78
N LEU A 126 13.80 -2.12 -3.63
CA LEU A 126 13.73 -0.90 -4.42
C LEU A 126 14.06 -1.20 -5.89
N VAL A 127 13.15 -0.85 -6.79
CA VAL A 127 13.34 -1.00 -8.24
C VAL A 127 13.48 0.33 -8.95
N LYS A 128 12.85 1.39 -8.43
CA LYS A 128 12.89 2.71 -9.04
C LYS A 128 12.72 3.82 -8.01
N ARG A 129 13.36 4.95 -8.28
CA ARG A 129 13.11 6.23 -7.62
C ARG A 129 12.64 7.23 -8.67
N LEU A 130 11.50 7.86 -8.43
CA LEU A 130 11.04 9.01 -9.21
C LEU A 130 11.45 10.29 -8.48
N GLU A 131 12.08 11.22 -9.19
CA GLU A 131 12.53 12.48 -8.64
C GLU A 131 11.33 13.38 -8.32
N GLY A 132 11.29 13.89 -7.09
CA GLY A 132 10.27 14.81 -6.60
C GLY A 132 10.46 16.23 -7.11
N LYS A 133 9.48 17.08 -6.80
CA LYS A 133 9.54 18.53 -7.05
C LYS A 133 9.91 19.35 -5.81
N VAL A 134 9.83 18.72 -4.64
CA VAL A 134 10.11 19.34 -3.34
C VAL A 134 10.89 18.37 -2.44
N LEU A 135 11.42 18.89 -1.35
CA LEU A 135 12.05 18.06 -0.32
C LEU A 135 10.99 17.28 0.47
N ALA A 136 11.36 16.08 0.93
CA ALA A 136 10.53 15.31 1.86
C ALA A 136 10.31 16.11 3.15
N THR A 137 9.08 16.06 3.67
CA THR A 137 8.68 16.72 4.92
C THR A 137 8.60 15.75 6.09
N ALA A 138 8.70 14.45 5.82
CA ALA A 138 8.81 13.37 6.79
C ALA A 138 10.00 12.48 6.43
N LYS A 139 10.31 11.52 7.30
CA LYS A 139 11.36 10.53 7.12
C LYS A 139 10.86 9.13 7.48
N PRO A 140 11.52 8.06 7.03
CA PRO A 140 11.19 6.70 7.44
C PRO A 140 11.13 6.51 8.96
N GLU A 141 12.00 7.20 9.70
CA GLU A 141 12.09 7.09 11.17
C GLU A 141 10.88 7.71 11.90
N ASP A 142 10.14 8.60 11.23
CA ASP A 142 8.94 9.22 11.79
C ASP A 142 7.73 8.26 11.79
N LEU A 143 7.83 7.12 11.07
CA LEU A 143 6.80 6.09 11.04
C LEU A 143 6.85 5.21 12.30
N LYS A 144 6.05 5.57 13.30
CA LYS A 144 6.03 4.87 14.60
C LYS A 144 5.07 3.69 14.65
N SER A 145 4.11 3.62 13.73
CA SER A 145 3.01 2.66 13.81
C SER A 145 3.28 1.41 12.97
N TRP A 146 3.88 0.42 13.60
CA TRP A 146 4.13 -0.90 13.02
C TRP A 146 3.02 -1.87 13.43
N CYS A 147 2.43 -2.57 12.48
CA CYS A 147 1.38 -3.53 12.75
C CYS A 147 1.76 -4.92 12.25
N ARG A 148 1.51 -5.93 13.08
CA ARG A 148 1.49 -7.31 12.65
C ARG A 148 0.05 -7.65 12.29
N TYR A 149 -0.18 -8.11 11.07
CA TYR A 149 -1.51 -8.54 10.64
C TYR A 149 -1.47 -9.95 10.08
N GLU A 150 -2.60 -10.62 10.09
CA GLU A 150 -2.74 -11.98 9.59
C GLU A 150 -3.22 -11.94 8.14
N THR A 151 -2.55 -12.68 7.26
CA THR A 151 -2.95 -12.83 5.86
C THR A 151 -2.92 -14.31 5.48
N ILE A 152 -3.78 -14.69 4.53
CA ILE A 152 -3.82 -16.05 4.01
C ILE A 152 -2.50 -16.35 3.28
N SER A 153 -1.83 -17.43 3.66
CA SER A 153 -0.64 -17.94 3.00
C SER A 153 -1.06 -18.91 1.89
N TRP A 154 -0.82 -18.51 0.65
CA TRP A 154 -0.95 -19.35 -0.53
C TRP A 154 0.41 -20.05 -0.76
N LYS A 155 0.75 -20.98 0.12
CA LYS A 155 1.82 -21.97 -0.14
C LYS A 155 1.19 -23.22 -0.73
#